data_AF-A0A0V1JNC4-F1
#
_entry.id   AF-A0A0V1JNC4-F1
#
_cell.length_a   1.000
_cell.length_b   1.000
_cell.length_c   1.000
_cell.angle_alpha   90.00
_cell.angle_beta   90.00
_cell.angle_gamma   90.00
#
_symmetry.space_group_name_H-M   'P 1'
#
loop_
_entity.id
_entity.type
_entity.pdbx_description
1 polymer ?
#
loop_
_entity_poly.entity_id
_entity_poly.type
_entity_poly.pdbx_seq_one_letter_code
_entity_poly.pdbx_strand_id
1 'polypeptide(L)'
;MVVKRRKKVCNGIFKNVTKENTWKRVLYLKQPFPDNYSGHQFINSLRKNDFISLKTIILYAGYAYGFSPVCQTLTATVSTDSTVTTSAFMFLVNIIFCNYGCDVAMVSSALSMNAGIFGTVCLVSRLSNRNEVFTLLTFSVVIFVVWPLLRGKLLEIYPTTNVPLAMCLAICVTASMYPLSSVMTLLYVALHIFITFMCSALFVVMQSMKRTLHGAWEEASLN
;
A
#
# COMPACT_ATOMS: atom_id res chain seq x y z
N MET A 1 -21.36 72.23 24.44
CA MET A 1 -21.64 70.85 23.97
C MET A 1 -20.33 70.09 23.81
N VAL A 2 -20.27 68.90 24.44
CA VAL A 2 -19.53 67.68 24.04
C VAL A 2 -18.06 67.81 23.62
N VAL A 3 -17.11 67.88 24.56
CA VAL A 3 -15.79 67.19 24.46
C VAL A 3 -15.18 66.97 25.86
N LYS A 4 -15.63 65.96 26.62
CA LYS A 4 -14.98 65.57 27.89
C LYS A 4 -15.01 64.06 28.18
N ARG A 5 -14.90 63.22 27.13
CA ARG A 5 -15.04 61.75 27.22
C ARG A 5 -13.99 60.94 26.43
N ARG A 6 -12.71 61.35 26.39
CA ARG A 6 -11.65 60.52 25.76
C ARG A 6 -10.36 60.30 26.55
N LYS A 7 -10.29 60.67 27.84
CA LYS A 7 -9.09 60.40 28.69
C LYS A 7 -9.28 59.35 29.80
N LYS A 8 -10.48 58.79 30.00
CA LYS A 8 -10.75 57.82 31.08
C LYS A 8 -10.73 56.34 30.66
N VAL A 9 -10.78 56.04 29.36
CA VAL A 9 -10.91 54.66 28.86
C VAL A 9 -9.57 53.93 28.76
N CYS A 10 -8.47 54.64 28.45
CA CYS A 10 -7.15 53.99 28.28
C CYS A 10 -6.46 53.59 29.60
N ASN A 11 -6.82 54.19 30.74
CA ASN A 11 -6.26 53.80 32.05
C ASN A 11 -6.92 52.55 32.65
N GLY A 12 -8.05 52.09 32.11
CA GLY A 12 -8.72 50.86 32.54
C GLY A 12 -8.19 49.60 31.84
N ILE A 13 -7.74 49.73 30.58
CA ILE A 13 -7.31 48.59 29.78
C ILE A 13 -5.89 48.13 30.19
N PHE A 14 -5.00 49.06 30.53
CA PHE A 14 -3.64 48.72 31.00
C PHE A 14 -3.56 48.25 32.47
N LYS A 15 -4.63 48.37 33.26
CA LYS A 15 -4.65 47.88 34.65
C LYS A 15 -5.02 46.40 34.80
N ASN A 16 -5.57 45.78 33.75
CA ASN A 16 -6.00 44.39 33.81
C ASN A 16 -5.03 43.38 33.15
N VAL A 17 -3.93 43.85 32.56
CA VAL A 17 -2.95 42.97 31.91
C VAL A 17 -1.84 42.52 32.89
N THR A 18 -1.80 43.04 34.12
CA THR A 18 -0.72 42.73 35.09
C THR A 18 -1.11 41.79 36.22
N LYS A 19 -2.24 41.07 36.13
CA LYS A 19 -2.61 40.06 37.13
C LYS A 19 -2.93 38.71 36.49
N GLU A 20 -1.87 37.94 36.28
CA GLU A 20 -1.77 36.47 36.27
C GLU A 20 -0.77 35.98 35.21
N ASN A 21 0.50 36.30 35.42
CA ASN A 21 1.60 35.49 34.90
C ASN A 21 2.03 34.45 35.96
N THR A 22 1.06 33.70 36.48
CA THR A 22 1.35 32.47 37.23
C THR A 22 1.44 31.35 36.21
N TRP A 23 2.59 30.71 36.10
CA TRP A 23 2.73 29.45 35.37
C TRP A 23 1.69 28.46 35.92
N LYS A 24 0.60 28.24 35.17
CA LYS A 24 -0.45 27.28 35.52
C LYS A 24 -0.13 25.96 34.83
N ARG A 25 -0.10 24.87 35.60
CA ARG A 25 0.13 23.52 35.06
C ARG A 25 -1.12 23.08 34.30
N VAL A 26 -1.12 23.33 32.99
CA VAL A 26 -2.24 23.01 32.08
C VAL A 26 -2.67 21.55 32.16
N LEU A 27 -1.75 20.63 32.43
CA LEU A 27 -2.00 19.18 32.53
C LEU A 27 -3.05 18.78 33.59
N TYR A 28 -3.24 19.58 34.64
CA TYR A 28 -4.18 19.28 35.73
C TYR A 28 -5.49 20.09 35.65
N LEU A 29 -5.62 20.95 34.65
CA LEU A 29 -6.85 21.71 34.43
C LEU A 29 -7.80 20.87 33.57
N LYS A 30 -9.06 20.79 34.00
CA LYS A 30 -10.09 20.05 33.27
C LYS A 30 -10.33 20.72 31.91
N GLN A 31 -9.86 20.09 30.85
CA GLN A 31 -10.04 20.57 29.49
C GLN A 31 -11.47 20.25 29.02
N PRO A 32 -12.06 21.03 28.10
CA PRO A 32 -13.40 20.77 27.54
C PRO A 32 -13.40 19.62 26.51
N PHE A 33 -12.32 18.85 26.45
CA PHE A 33 -12.11 17.77 25.50
C PHE A 33 -11.86 16.47 26.29
N PRO A 34 -12.34 15.31 25.80
CA PRO A 34 -12.06 14.04 26.44
C PRO A 34 -10.55 13.74 26.42
N ASP A 35 -10.07 12.96 27.39
CA ASP A 35 -8.63 12.69 27.60
C ASP A 35 -7.90 12.10 26.37
N ASN A 36 -8.65 11.53 25.40
CA ASN A 36 -8.14 11.01 24.12
C ASN A 36 -8.57 11.85 22.90
N TYR A 37 -8.71 13.18 23.06
CA TYR A 37 -9.07 14.04 21.95
C TYR A 37 -7.85 14.39 21.08
N SER A 38 -7.62 13.60 20.03
CA SER A 38 -6.84 14.05 18.87
C SER A 38 -7.78 14.75 17.90
N GLY A 39 -7.60 16.05 17.65
CA GLY A 39 -8.41 16.74 16.65
C GLY A 39 -8.23 16.09 15.27
N HIS A 40 -9.30 15.98 14.46
CA HIS A 40 -9.19 15.38 13.11
C HIS A 40 -8.13 16.06 12.22
N GLN A 41 -7.89 17.35 12.46
CA GLN A 41 -6.85 18.13 11.78
C GLN A 41 -5.43 17.76 12.25
N PHE A 42 -5.26 17.22 13.46
CA PHE A 42 -3.95 16.86 14.01
C PHE A 42 -3.28 15.76 13.21
N ILE A 43 -4.00 14.68 12.88
CA ILE A 43 -3.46 13.57 12.09
C ILE A 43 -3.15 13.99 10.66
N ASN A 44 -3.95 14.89 10.07
CA ASN A 44 -3.68 15.46 8.75
C ASN A 44 -2.51 16.47 8.76
N SER A 45 -2.23 17.10 9.91
CA SER A 45 -1.12 18.04 10.10
C SER A 45 0.20 17.36 10.45
N LEU A 46 0.19 16.07 10.78
CA LEU A 46 1.41 15.28 10.85
C LEU A 46 2.06 15.34 9.47
N ARG A 47 3.29 15.84 9.40
CA ARG A 47 4.07 15.98 8.17
C ARG A 47 4.18 14.61 7.50
N LYS A 48 3.27 14.31 6.59
CA LYS A 48 3.42 13.24 5.63
C LYS A 48 4.37 13.77 4.56
N ASN A 49 5.59 13.26 4.54
CA ASN A 49 6.53 13.59 3.48
C ASN A 49 6.11 12.76 2.25
N ASP A 50 4.95 13.09 1.67
CA ASP A 50 4.27 12.30 0.64
C ASP A 50 4.99 12.35 -0.71
N PHE A 51 5.95 13.27 -0.88
CA PHE A 51 6.75 13.36 -2.08
C PHE A 51 8.02 12.52 -1.95
N ILE A 52 8.02 11.40 -2.69
CA ILE A 52 9.24 10.66 -3.04
C ILE A 52 10.17 11.64 -3.75
N SER A 53 11.11 12.20 -2.99
CA SER A 53 12.09 13.13 -3.53
C SER A 53 13.10 12.37 -4.39
N LEU A 54 13.61 12.99 -5.46
CA LEU A 54 14.68 12.43 -6.29
C LEU A 54 15.87 11.96 -5.44
N LYS A 55 16.20 12.70 -4.37
CA LYS A 55 17.21 12.32 -3.38
C LYS A 55 16.92 10.96 -2.74
N THR A 56 15.67 10.68 -2.37
CA THR A 56 15.26 9.40 -1.78
C THR A 56 15.37 8.26 -2.78
N ILE A 57 15.01 8.50 -4.05
CA ILE A 57 15.16 7.50 -5.13
C ILE A 57 16.63 7.17 -5.36
N ILE A 58 17.49 8.18 -5.45
CA ILE A 58 18.94 8.01 -5.65
C ILE A 58 19.55 7.26 -4.47
N LEU A 59 19.19 7.64 -3.23
CA LEU A 59 19.66 6.94 -2.03
C LEU A 59 19.21 5.48 -2.04
N TYR A 60 17.93 5.22 -2.32
CA TYR A 60 17.41 3.86 -2.42
C TYR A 60 18.13 3.04 -3.49
N ALA A 61 18.32 3.58 -4.69
CA ALA A 61 19.04 2.91 -5.78
C ALA A 61 20.49 2.60 -5.39
N GLY A 62 21.18 3.54 -4.73
CA GLY A 62 22.54 3.34 -4.23
C GLY A 62 22.62 2.22 -3.19
N TYR A 63 21.71 2.21 -2.21
CA TYR A 63 21.63 1.13 -1.22
C TYR A 63 21.31 -0.22 -1.86
N ALA A 64 20.31 -0.28 -2.75
CA ALA A 64 19.93 -1.50 -3.45
C ALA A 64 21.07 -2.05 -4.33
N TYR A 65 21.84 -1.18 -4.99
CA TYR A 65 23.01 -1.59 -5.76
C TYR A 65 24.14 -2.12 -4.87
N GLY A 66 24.39 -1.47 -3.73
CA GLY A 66 25.39 -1.92 -2.76
C GLY A 66 25.03 -3.25 -2.08
N PHE A 67 23.74 -3.48 -1.81
CA PHE A 67 23.24 -4.71 -1.18
C PHE A 67 22.98 -5.86 -2.17
N SER A 68 22.92 -5.58 -3.46
CA SER A 68 22.77 -6.57 -4.54
C SER A 68 23.62 -7.85 -4.35
N PRO A 69 24.96 -7.78 -4.13
CA PRO A 69 25.76 -8.99 -3.91
C PRO A 69 25.41 -9.75 -2.63
N VAL A 70 24.94 -9.07 -1.58
CA VAL A 70 24.50 -9.71 -0.33
C VAL A 70 23.23 -10.52 -0.57
N CYS A 71 22.25 -9.93 -1.26
CA CYS A 71 21.03 -10.63 -1.64
C CYS A 71 21.28 -11.82 -2.58
N GLN A 72 22.25 -11.69 -3.49
CA GLN A 72 22.66 -12.77 -4.38
C GLN A 72 23.30 -13.94 -3.63
N THR A 73 24.17 -13.64 -2.66
CA THR A 73 24.93 -14.65 -1.91
C THR A 73 24.13 -15.35 -0.81
N LEU A 74 23.07 -14.70 -0.28
CA LEU A 74 22.26 -15.24 0.82
C LEU A 74 21.66 -16.61 0.53
N THR A 75 21.17 -16.84 -0.69
CA THR A 75 20.56 -18.11 -1.10
C THR A 75 21.40 -18.85 -2.14
N ALA A 76 22.66 -18.43 -2.35
CA ALA A 76 23.54 -19.02 -3.36
C ALA A 76 23.93 -20.47 -3.07
N THR A 77 24.03 -20.85 -1.80
CA THR A 77 24.42 -22.20 -1.36
C THR A 77 23.31 -23.24 -1.46
N VAL A 78 22.07 -22.79 -1.71
CA VAL A 78 20.90 -23.68 -1.86
C VAL A 78 20.90 -24.30 -3.26
N SER A 79 20.45 -25.55 -3.35
CA SER A 79 20.31 -26.27 -4.63
C SER A 79 19.31 -25.57 -5.56
N THR A 80 19.58 -25.61 -6.86
CA THR A 80 18.77 -24.91 -7.87
C THR A 80 17.33 -25.41 -7.91
N ASP A 81 17.10 -26.72 -7.80
CA ASP A 81 15.75 -27.31 -7.83
C ASP A 81 14.90 -26.81 -6.65
N SER A 82 15.49 -26.76 -5.45
CA SER A 82 14.83 -26.26 -4.25
C SER A 82 14.58 -24.75 -4.35
N THR A 83 15.50 -23.98 -4.92
CA THR A 83 15.35 -22.53 -5.10
C THR A 83 14.20 -22.17 -6.05
N VAL A 84 14.06 -22.88 -7.17
CA VAL A 84 12.93 -22.67 -8.09
C VAL A 84 11.61 -23.11 -7.44
N THR A 85 11.60 -24.23 -6.73
CA THR A 85 10.40 -24.72 -6.02
C THR A 85 9.97 -23.76 -4.91
N THR A 86 10.92 -23.28 -4.11
CA THR A 86 10.65 -22.36 -3.00
C THR A 86 10.18 -21.00 -3.51
N SER A 87 10.78 -20.48 -4.59
CA SER A 87 10.34 -19.21 -5.19
C SER A 87 8.94 -19.32 -5.78
N ALA A 88 8.64 -20.40 -6.51
CA ALA A 88 7.29 -20.66 -7.04
C ALA A 88 6.24 -20.76 -5.91
N PHE A 89 6.55 -21.47 -4.82
CA PHE A 89 5.68 -21.56 -3.65
C PHE A 89 5.45 -20.18 -3.00
N MET A 90 6.49 -19.36 -2.89
CA MET A 90 6.41 -18.04 -2.26
C MET A 90 5.64 -17.03 -3.11
N PHE A 91 5.75 -17.11 -4.44
CA PHE A 91 4.86 -16.36 -5.33
C PHE A 91 3.41 -16.84 -5.26
N LEU A 92 3.18 -18.14 -5.06
CA LEU A 92 1.84 -18.68 -4.83
C LEU A 92 1.26 -18.16 -3.50
N VAL A 93 2.04 -18.13 -2.41
CA VAL A 93 1.65 -17.50 -1.15
C VAL A 93 1.34 -16.01 -1.36
N ASN A 94 2.17 -15.29 -2.12
CA ASN A 94 1.91 -13.89 -2.46
C ASN A 94 0.53 -13.73 -3.13
N ILE A 95 0.19 -14.55 -4.11
CA ILE A 95 -1.10 -14.52 -4.83
C ILE A 95 -2.26 -14.84 -3.88
N ILE A 96 -2.17 -15.90 -3.07
CA ILE A 96 -3.27 -16.33 -2.19
C ILE A 96 -3.59 -15.27 -1.11
N PHE A 97 -2.56 -14.69 -0.49
CA PHE A 97 -2.73 -13.77 0.64
C PHE A 97 -2.78 -12.30 0.24
N CYS A 98 -2.72 -11.99 -1.07
CA CYS A 98 -2.77 -10.62 -1.57
C CYS A 98 -4.12 -9.98 -1.24
N ASN A 99 -4.11 -8.70 -0.86
CA ASN A 99 -5.33 -7.95 -0.66
C ASN A 99 -5.86 -7.43 -2.00
N TYR A 100 -6.87 -8.13 -2.53
CA TYR A 100 -7.55 -7.76 -3.77
C TYR A 100 -8.64 -6.70 -3.58
N GLY A 101 -8.97 -6.32 -2.34
CA GLY A 101 -10.06 -5.39 -2.00
C GLY A 101 -11.35 -6.08 -1.54
N CYS A 102 -11.27 -7.33 -1.08
CA CYS A 102 -12.40 -8.05 -0.47
C CYS A 102 -12.14 -8.21 1.04
N ASP A 103 -13.14 -7.91 1.87
CA ASP A 103 -13.08 -8.06 3.34
C ASP A 103 -13.19 -9.53 3.77
N VAL A 104 -12.23 -10.35 3.35
CA VAL A 104 -12.16 -11.78 3.68
C VAL A 104 -11.04 -12.00 4.71
N ALA A 105 -11.34 -12.75 5.78
CA ALA A 105 -10.44 -12.98 6.91
C ALA A 105 -9.12 -13.72 6.58
N MET A 106 -8.97 -14.28 5.37
CA MET A 106 -7.73 -14.95 4.93
C MET A 106 -6.64 -13.98 4.45
N VAL A 107 -6.90 -12.68 4.28
CA VAL A 107 -5.99 -11.77 3.60
C VAL A 107 -4.98 -11.15 4.57
N SER A 108 -3.69 -11.25 4.25
CA SER A 108 -2.61 -10.57 5.00
C SER A 108 -1.64 -9.88 4.04
N SER A 109 -1.74 -8.54 3.98
CA SER A 109 -0.89 -7.71 3.11
C SER A 109 0.58 -7.87 3.44
N ALA A 110 0.94 -7.90 4.73
CA ALA A 110 2.33 -8.08 5.17
C ALA A 110 2.89 -9.45 4.77
N LEU A 111 2.11 -10.52 4.94
CA LEU A 111 2.53 -11.87 4.54
C LEU A 111 2.74 -11.96 3.04
N SER A 112 1.81 -11.41 2.26
CA SER A 112 1.91 -11.38 0.79
C SER A 112 3.15 -10.61 0.33
N MET A 113 3.39 -9.40 0.83
CA MET A 113 4.58 -8.59 0.46
C MET A 113 5.88 -9.32 0.79
N ASN A 114 5.98 -9.88 2.00
CA ASN A 114 7.17 -10.61 2.45
C ASN A 114 7.43 -11.87 1.61
N ALA A 115 6.36 -12.62 1.28
CA ALA A 115 6.47 -13.80 0.43
C ALA A 115 6.95 -13.44 -0.99
N GLY A 116 6.42 -12.36 -1.58
CA GLY A 116 6.85 -11.88 -2.90
C GLY A 116 8.34 -11.51 -2.92
N ILE A 117 8.79 -10.71 -1.94
CA ILE A 117 10.20 -10.30 -1.83
C ILE A 117 11.10 -11.52 -1.63
N PHE A 118 10.72 -12.44 -0.74
CA PHE A 118 11.52 -13.64 -0.47
C PHE A 118 11.62 -14.55 -1.71
N GLY A 119 10.52 -14.74 -2.45
CA GLY A 119 10.52 -15.49 -3.71
C GLY A 119 11.49 -14.90 -4.73
N THR A 120 11.53 -13.56 -4.86
CA THR A 120 12.51 -12.90 -5.73
C THR A 120 13.94 -13.03 -5.23
N VAL A 121 14.19 -12.90 -3.92
CA VAL A 121 15.54 -13.09 -3.34
C VAL A 121 16.08 -14.48 -3.63
N CYS A 122 15.24 -15.53 -3.56
CA CYS A 122 15.63 -16.88 -3.96
C CYS A 122 16.06 -16.92 -5.44
N LEU A 123 15.28 -16.34 -6.35
CA LEU A 123 15.54 -16.38 -7.80
C LEU A 123 16.81 -15.61 -8.19
N VAL A 124 17.05 -14.47 -7.53
CA VAL A 124 18.18 -13.57 -7.74
C VAL A 124 19.53 -14.28 -7.57
N SER A 125 19.64 -15.25 -6.68
CA SER A 125 20.88 -16.02 -6.46
C SER A 125 21.35 -16.86 -7.64
N ARG A 126 20.51 -17.01 -8.68
CA ARG A 126 20.83 -17.75 -9.93
C ARG A 126 21.24 -16.83 -11.07
N LEU A 127 21.06 -15.53 -10.94
CA LEU A 127 21.55 -14.56 -11.92
C LEU A 127 23.08 -14.43 -11.78
N SER A 128 23.77 -14.31 -12.90
CA SER A 128 25.25 -14.23 -12.91
C SER A 128 25.73 -12.79 -12.82
N ASN A 129 25.02 -11.86 -13.46
CA ASN A 129 25.44 -10.46 -13.56
C ASN A 129 24.87 -9.62 -12.41
N ARG A 130 25.74 -8.85 -11.75
CA ARG A 130 25.34 -7.92 -10.66
C ARG A 130 24.25 -6.92 -11.08
N ASN A 131 24.27 -6.50 -12.34
CA ASN A 131 23.30 -5.56 -12.89
C ASN A 131 21.92 -6.20 -13.06
N GLU A 132 21.86 -7.48 -13.46
CA GLU A 132 20.60 -8.23 -13.57
C GLU A 132 19.99 -8.43 -12.17
N VAL A 133 20.83 -8.76 -11.19
CA VAL A 133 20.42 -8.91 -9.79
C VAL A 133 19.82 -7.61 -9.27
N PHE A 134 20.52 -6.49 -9.46
CA PHE A 134 20.04 -5.18 -9.05
C PHE A 134 18.69 -4.84 -9.70
N THR A 135 18.56 -5.06 -11.02
CA THR A 135 17.32 -4.78 -11.75
C THR A 135 16.16 -5.64 -11.23
N LEU A 136 16.38 -6.95 -11.03
CA LEU A 136 15.34 -7.86 -10.55
C LEU A 136 14.90 -7.55 -9.11
N LEU A 137 15.83 -7.24 -8.21
CA LEU A 137 15.53 -6.82 -6.84
C LEU A 137 14.78 -5.49 -6.80
N THR A 138 15.23 -4.52 -7.59
CA THR A 138 14.57 -3.20 -7.66
C THR A 138 13.15 -3.34 -8.21
N PHE A 139 12.99 -4.12 -9.28
CA PHE A 139 11.69 -4.41 -9.88
C PHE A 139 10.75 -5.13 -8.92
N SER A 140 11.27 -6.08 -8.12
CA SER A 140 10.51 -6.75 -7.05
C SER A 140 9.94 -5.77 -6.03
N VAL A 141 10.74 -4.81 -5.56
CA VAL A 141 10.24 -3.80 -4.61
C VAL A 141 9.20 -2.90 -5.27
N VAL A 142 9.39 -2.54 -6.54
CA VAL A 142 8.39 -1.77 -7.30
C VAL A 142 7.06 -2.54 -7.40
N ILE A 143 7.09 -3.84 -7.74
CA ILE A 143 5.87 -4.65 -7.92
C ILE A 143 5.21 -5.04 -6.61
N PHE A 144 5.96 -5.49 -5.61
CA PHE A 144 5.36 -6.06 -4.39
C PHE A 144 5.14 -5.01 -3.30
N VAL A 145 5.87 -3.90 -3.30
CA VAL A 145 5.76 -2.88 -2.24
C VAL A 145 5.17 -1.58 -2.77
N VAL A 146 5.79 -0.98 -3.79
CA VAL A 146 5.37 0.35 -4.27
C VAL A 146 4.03 0.29 -4.99
N TRP A 147 3.84 -0.70 -5.87
CA TRP A 147 2.63 -0.84 -6.66
C TRP A 147 1.35 -1.02 -5.83
N PRO A 148 1.27 -1.91 -4.82
CA PRO A 148 0.07 -2.05 -4.00
C PRO A 148 -0.29 -0.78 -3.24
N LEU A 149 0.72 -0.05 -2.73
CA LEU A 149 0.53 1.23 -2.05
C LEU A 149 0.02 2.31 -3.01
N LEU A 150 0.65 2.44 -4.18
CA LEU A 150 0.25 3.38 -5.22
C LEU A 150 -1.17 3.09 -5.72
N ARG A 151 -1.45 1.82 -6.02
CA ARG A 151 -2.76 1.35 -6.45
C ARG A 151 -3.83 1.67 -5.41
N GLY A 152 -3.59 1.35 -4.13
CA GLY A 152 -4.54 1.65 -3.06
C GLY A 152 -4.91 3.14 -2.99
N LYS A 153 -3.90 4.02 -3.09
CA LYS A 153 -4.12 5.48 -3.11
C LYS A 153 -4.78 5.99 -4.39
N LEU A 154 -4.43 5.42 -5.54
CA LEU A 154 -5.03 5.81 -6.82
C LEU A 154 -6.51 5.42 -6.87
N LEU A 155 -6.88 4.24 -6.38
CA LEU A 155 -8.28 3.80 -6.34
C LEU A 155 -9.12 4.59 -5.33
N GLU A 156 -8.52 5.05 -4.22
CA GLU A 156 -9.18 5.92 -3.23
C GLU A 156 -9.61 7.25 -3.87
N ILE A 157 -8.80 7.79 -4.80
CA ILE A 157 -9.09 9.06 -5.49
C ILE A 157 -9.93 8.83 -6.75
N TYR A 158 -9.64 7.78 -7.54
CA TYR A 158 -10.25 7.51 -8.83
C TYR A 158 -10.69 6.03 -8.96
N PRO A 159 -11.89 5.65 -8.49
CA PRO A 159 -12.30 4.25 -8.40
C PRO A 159 -12.47 3.54 -9.76
N THR A 160 -12.81 4.28 -10.82
CA THR A 160 -13.01 3.72 -12.17
C THR A 160 -11.72 3.41 -12.92
N THR A 161 -10.56 3.85 -12.42
CA THR A 161 -9.27 3.71 -13.10
C THR A 161 -8.65 2.32 -13.01
N ASN A 162 -9.15 1.44 -12.12
CA ASN A 162 -8.56 0.12 -11.89
C ASN A 162 -8.61 -0.78 -13.14
N VAL A 163 -9.72 -0.79 -13.89
CA VAL A 163 -9.88 -1.60 -15.10
C VAL A 163 -8.93 -1.15 -16.22
N PRO A 164 -8.90 0.13 -16.65
CA PRO A 164 -7.96 0.56 -17.69
C PRO A 164 -6.50 0.39 -17.27
N LEU A 165 -6.17 0.57 -15.99
CA LEU A 165 -4.83 0.35 -15.46
C LEU A 165 -4.42 -1.14 -15.58
N ALA A 166 -5.29 -2.06 -15.19
CA ALA A 166 -5.04 -3.50 -15.31
C ALA A 166 -4.90 -3.94 -16.77
N MET A 167 -5.74 -3.42 -17.68
CA MET A 167 -5.63 -3.69 -19.11
C MET A 167 -4.30 -3.18 -19.69
N CYS A 168 -3.91 -1.95 -19.34
CA CYS A 168 -2.65 -1.37 -19.76
C CYS A 168 -1.45 -2.24 -19.32
N LEU A 169 -1.43 -2.64 -18.05
CA LEU A 169 -0.38 -3.54 -17.54
C LEU A 169 -0.36 -4.89 -18.25
N ALA A 170 -1.52 -5.50 -18.48
CA ALA A 170 -1.61 -6.77 -19.18
C ALA A 170 -1.05 -6.66 -20.62
N ILE A 171 -1.35 -5.57 -21.34
CA ILE A 171 -0.82 -5.30 -22.67
C ILE A 171 0.70 -5.09 -22.64
N CYS A 172 1.22 -4.35 -21.66
CA CYS A 172 2.66 -4.18 -21.49
C CYS A 172 3.39 -5.51 -21.24
N VAL A 173 2.80 -6.38 -20.42
CA VAL A 173 3.36 -7.72 -20.14
C VAL A 173 3.31 -8.60 -21.39
N THR A 174 2.20 -8.65 -22.13
CA THR A 174 2.14 -9.46 -23.37
C THR A 174 3.11 -8.95 -24.44
N ALA A 175 3.21 -7.62 -24.61
CA ALA A 175 4.13 -7.02 -25.57
C ALA A 175 5.60 -7.31 -25.21
N SER A 176 5.95 -7.32 -23.92
CA SER A 176 7.31 -7.65 -23.46
C SER A 176 7.64 -9.14 -23.56
N MET A 177 6.67 -10.05 -23.37
CA MET A 177 6.89 -11.50 -23.46
C MET A 177 6.96 -12.03 -24.90
N TYR A 178 6.25 -11.40 -25.83
CA TYR A 178 6.19 -11.80 -27.24
C TYR A 178 7.58 -12.02 -27.89
N PRO A 179 8.58 -11.13 -27.73
CA PRO A 179 9.91 -11.35 -28.31
C PRO A 179 10.74 -12.47 -27.65
N LEU A 180 10.39 -12.90 -26.43
CA LEU A 180 11.15 -13.93 -25.69
C LEU A 180 10.71 -15.35 -26.06
N SER A 181 9.39 -15.59 -26.11
CA SER A 181 8.85 -16.90 -26.44
C SER A 181 7.36 -16.81 -26.80
N SER A 182 7.02 -17.29 -27.99
CA SER A 182 5.62 -17.38 -28.46
C SER A 182 4.79 -18.33 -27.60
N VAL A 183 5.37 -19.46 -27.17
CA VAL A 183 4.69 -20.47 -26.34
C VAL A 183 4.31 -19.89 -24.98
N MET A 184 5.25 -19.23 -24.30
CA MET A 184 4.98 -18.63 -22.98
C MET A 184 3.98 -17.48 -23.06
N THR A 185 4.02 -16.71 -24.15
CA THR A 185 3.04 -15.64 -24.40
C THR A 185 1.63 -16.21 -24.59
N LEU A 186 1.49 -17.29 -25.36
CA LEU A 186 0.20 -17.95 -25.57
C LEU A 186 -0.36 -18.53 -24.27
N LEU A 187 0.47 -19.22 -23.47
CA LEU A 187 0.07 -19.75 -22.17
C LEU A 187 -0.37 -18.63 -21.22
N TYR A 188 0.36 -17.52 -21.17
CA TYR A 188 0.01 -16.36 -20.36
C TYR A 188 -1.34 -15.76 -20.78
N VAL A 189 -1.54 -15.50 -22.08
CA VAL A 189 -2.80 -14.93 -22.60
C VAL A 189 -3.98 -15.86 -22.32
N ALA A 190 -3.81 -17.18 -22.54
CA ALA A 190 -4.85 -18.16 -22.25
C ALA A 190 -5.23 -18.19 -20.76
N LEU A 191 -4.24 -18.18 -19.86
CA LEU A 191 -4.46 -18.12 -18.42
C LEU A 191 -5.16 -16.81 -18.01
N HIS A 192 -4.75 -15.68 -18.58
CA HIS A 192 -5.32 -14.37 -18.27
C HIS A 192 -6.80 -14.26 -18.70
N ILE A 193 -7.15 -14.77 -19.89
CA ILE A 193 -8.54 -14.85 -20.36
C ILE A 193 -9.36 -15.79 -19.46
N PHE A 194 -8.79 -16.94 -19.09
CA PHE A 194 -9.43 -17.89 -18.21
C PHE A 194 -9.76 -17.28 -16.83
N ILE A 195 -8.79 -16.63 -16.18
CA ILE A 195 -9.01 -16.01 -14.87
C ILE A 195 -10.01 -14.84 -14.97
N THR A 196 -9.90 -13.99 -16.00
CA THR A 196 -10.71 -12.77 -16.08
C THR A 196 -12.15 -13.06 -16.45
N PHE A 197 -12.40 -13.95 -17.42
CA PHE A 197 -13.74 -14.20 -17.95
C PHE A 197 -14.35 -15.49 -17.42
N MET A 198 -13.62 -16.61 -17.49
CA MET A 198 -14.18 -17.91 -17.11
C MET A 198 -14.37 -18.00 -15.60
N CYS A 199 -13.36 -17.63 -14.80
CA CYS A 199 -13.49 -17.66 -13.34
C CYS A 199 -14.56 -16.68 -12.84
N SER A 200 -14.62 -15.47 -13.39
CA SER A 200 -15.66 -14.49 -13.04
C SER A 200 -17.06 -14.97 -13.41
N ALA A 201 -17.25 -15.57 -14.60
CA ALA A 201 -18.54 -16.12 -15.00
C ALA A 201 -18.96 -17.30 -14.11
N LEU A 202 -18.03 -18.21 -13.82
CA LEU A 202 -18.26 -19.32 -12.89
C LEU A 202 -18.65 -18.81 -11.51
N PHE A 203 -17.97 -17.77 -11.00
CA PHE A 203 -18.29 -17.15 -9.73
C PHE A 203 -19.71 -16.55 -9.70
N VAL A 204 -20.12 -15.84 -10.75
CA VAL A 204 -21.49 -15.28 -10.86
C VAL A 204 -22.55 -16.40 -10.86
N VAL A 205 -22.30 -17.49 -11.60
CA VAL A 205 -23.20 -18.65 -11.61
C VAL A 205 -23.26 -19.31 -10.23
N MET A 206 -22.12 -19.52 -9.57
CA MET A 206 -22.08 -20.09 -8.21
C MET A 206 -22.78 -19.19 -7.19
N GLN A 207 -22.66 -17.87 -7.33
CA GLN A 207 -23.32 -16.91 -6.43
C GLN A 207 -24.85 -17.03 -6.52
N SER A 208 -25.41 -17.30 -7.70
CA SER A 208 -26.85 -17.54 -7.87
C SER A 208 -27.36 -18.81 -7.16
N MET A 209 -26.47 -19.78 -6.91
CA MET A 209 -26.80 -21.02 -6.20
C MET A 209 -26.68 -20.91 -4.67
N LYS A 210 -26.20 -19.77 -4.15
CA LYS A 210 -26.08 -19.56 -2.71
C LYS A 210 -27.48 -19.36 -2.10
N ARG A 211 -27.94 -20.34 -1.31
CA ARG A 211 -29.10 -20.15 -0.44
C ARG A 211 -28.69 -19.30 0.76
N THR A 212 -29.17 -18.07 0.83
CA THR A 212 -29.09 -17.22 2.03
C THR A 212 -30.07 -17.73 3.08
N LEU A 213 -29.56 -18.47 4.07
CA LEU A 213 -30.31 -18.77 5.29
C LEU A 213 -30.45 -17.47 6.08
N HIS A 214 -31.60 -16.82 5.96
CA HIS A 214 -31.92 -15.66 6.77
C HIS A 214 -32.12 -16.15 8.20
N GLY A 215 -31.19 -15.78 9.09
CA GLY A 215 -31.35 -15.98 10.52
C GLY A 215 -32.38 -15.00 11.09
N ALA A 216 -32.97 -15.32 12.25
CA ALA A 216 -33.92 -14.43 12.95
C ALA A 216 -33.32 -13.08 13.41
N TRP A 217 -32.04 -12.83 13.12
CA TRP A 217 -31.25 -11.68 13.57
C TRP A 217 -30.66 -10.86 12.40
N GLU A 218 -31.07 -11.11 11.15
CA GLU A 218 -30.60 -10.30 10.02
C GLU A 218 -31.31 -8.93 9.95
N GLU A 219 -30.54 -7.89 9.61
CA GLU A 219 -31.01 -6.52 9.51
C GLU A 219 -32.07 -6.40 8.41
N ALA A 220 -33.22 -5.80 8.73
CA ALA A 220 -34.35 -5.68 7.80
C ALA A 220 -33.93 -4.88 6.55
N SER A 221 -33.98 -5.52 5.38
CA SER A 221 -33.85 -4.82 4.11
C SER A 221 -35.10 -3.96 3.88
N LEU A 222 -34.95 -2.63 3.97
CA LEU A 222 -35.98 -1.68 3.54
C LEU A 222 -36.13 -1.77 2.02
N ASN A 223 -37.24 -2.33 1.56
CA ASN A 223 -37.72 -2.19 0.18
C ASN A 223 -38.36 -0.80 -0.02
#